data_AF-A0A9W6FLL8-F1
#
_entry.id   AF-A0A9W6FLL8-F1
#
_cell.length_a   1.000
_cell.length_b   1.000
_cell.length_c   1.000
_cell.angle_alpha   90.00
_cell.angle_beta   90.00
_cell.angle_gamma   90.00
#
_symmetry.space_group_name_H-M   'P 1'
#
loop_
_entity.id
_entity.type
_entity.pdbx_description
1 polymer ?
#
loop_
_entity_poly.entity_id
_entity_poly.type
_entity_poly.pdbx_seq_one_letter_code
_entity_poly.pdbx_strand_id
1 'polypeptide(L)'
;MDEDAIADLFAAFGPVAVRRMFGGAGLYADGLMFALWAGDSFYLKADAALAEDLKGRGSVPFSYVAKGVTRTMGGFWSVPEEALDDADDLASLARRALFVAHAANEAKAKAKARPAGRASGNKAKPAGGASAKKSKPAGGAPAKKPAAKKKSAPAQG
;
A
#
# COMPACT_ATOMS: atom_id res chain seq x y z
N MET A 1 -6.05 -9.69 -13.28
CA MET A 1 -6.38 -8.72 -14.34
C MET A 1 -5.17 -8.51 -15.24
N ASP A 2 -5.40 -8.43 -16.55
CA ASP A 2 -4.34 -8.20 -17.53
C ASP A 2 -4.00 -6.73 -17.71
N GLU A 3 -2.81 -6.44 -18.25
CA GLU A 3 -2.34 -5.07 -18.44
C GLU A 3 -3.23 -4.26 -19.38
N ASP A 4 -3.69 -4.86 -20.48
CA ASP A 4 -4.67 -4.25 -21.39
C ASP A 4 -5.99 -3.96 -20.68
N ALA A 5 -6.51 -4.90 -19.88
CA ALA A 5 -7.75 -4.69 -19.14
C ALA A 5 -7.61 -3.55 -18.11
N ILE A 6 -6.44 -3.43 -17.47
CA ILE A 6 -6.14 -2.31 -16.58
C ILE A 6 -6.05 -1.01 -17.38
N ALA A 7 -5.39 -1.01 -18.53
CA ALA A 7 -5.27 0.19 -19.36
C ALA A 7 -6.63 0.67 -19.88
N ASP A 8 -7.50 -0.28 -20.27
CA ASP A 8 -8.87 -0.01 -20.74
C ASP A 8 -9.75 0.62 -19.65
N LEU A 9 -9.65 0.12 -18.41
CA LEU A 9 -10.35 0.71 -17.27
C LEU A 9 -9.97 2.19 -17.04
N PHE A 10 -8.72 2.55 -17.35
CA PHE A 10 -8.20 3.92 -17.25
C PHE A 10 -8.26 4.68 -18.59
N ALA A 11 -8.98 4.17 -19.61
CA ALA A 11 -9.05 4.83 -20.92
C ALA A 11 -9.64 6.24 -20.85
N ALA A 12 -10.60 6.48 -19.95
CA ALA A 12 -11.19 7.81 -19.71
C ALA A 12 -10.19 8.81 -19.07
N PHE A 13 -9.20 8.29 -18.35
CA PHE A 13 -8.09 9.09 -17.82
C PHE A 13 -7.11 9.45 -18.95
N GLY A 14 -6.70 8.47 -19.75
CA GLY A 14 -5.75 8.64 -20.84
C GLY A 14 -4.70 7.51 -20.90
N PRO A 15 -3.64 7.67 -21.72
CA PRO A 15 -2.63 6.64 -21.90
C PRO A 15 -1.84 6.39 -20.61
N VAL A 16 -1.92 5.17 -20.09
CA VAL A 16 -1.21 4.72 -18.87
C VAL A 16 -0.23 3.59 -19.21
N ALA A 17 0.95 3.64 -18.60
CA ALA A 17 1.92 2.56 -18.66
C ALA A 17 1.70 1.61 -17.48
N VAL A 18 1.31 0.38 -17.78
CA VAL A 18 1.12 -0.68 -16.77
C VAL A 18 2.39 -1.52 -16.69
N ARG A 19 2.94 -1.69 -15.48
CA ARG A 19 4.07 -2.60 -15.26
C ARG A 19 3.69 -3.67 -14.25
N ARG A 20 3.67 -4.93 -14.71
CA ARG A 20 3.44 -6.09 -13.84
C ARG A 20 4.56 -6.18 -12.80
N MET A 21 4.19 -6.39 -11.55
CA MET A 21 5.11 -6.61 -10.42
C MET A 21 4.73 -7.88 -9.66
N PHE A 22 5.59 -8.35 -8.76
CA PHE A 22 5.36 -9.56 -7.96
C PHE A 22 4.05 -9.45 -7.13
N GLY A 23 2.96 -10.00 -7.68
CA GLY A 23 1.63 -10.04 -7.05
C GLY A 23 0.72 -8.84 -7.34
N GLY A 24 1.02 -8.03 -8.37
CA GLY A 24 0.21 -6.87 -8.72
C GLY A 24 0.65 -6.17 -10.01
N ALA A 25 0.20 -4.94 -10.21
CA ALA A 25 0.60 -4.09 -11.32
C ALA A 25 0.76 -2.63 -10.87
N GLY A 26 1.85 -1.96 -11.22
CA GLY A 26 2.00 -0.51 -11.02
C GLY A 26 1.51 0.24 -12.25
N LEU A 27 0.75 1.31 -12.05
CA LEU A 27 0.30 2.21 -13.11
C LEU A 27 1.11 3.50 -13.07
N TYR A 28 1.62 3.86 -14.24
CA TYR A 28 2.50 5.01 -14.44
C TYR A 28 1.91 5.94 -15.49
N ALA A 29 1.93 7.24 -15.21
CA ALA A 29 1.62 8.30 -16.15
C ALA A 29 2.71 9.37 -16.03
N ASP A 30 3.18 9.91 -17.15
CA ASP A 30 4.30 10.88 -17.19
C ASP A 30 5.57 10.39 -16.48
N GLY A 31 5.79 9.07 -16.45
CA GLY A 31 6.92 8.44 -15.75
C GLY A 31 6.77 8.40 -14.22
N LEU A 32 5.65 8.83 -13.66
CA LEU A 32 5.34 8.82 -12.23
C LEU A 32 4.30 7.75 -11.90
N MET A 33 4.53 7.03 -10.79
CA MET A 33 3.57 6.05 -10.30
C MET A 33 2.44 6.76 -9.55
N PHE A 34 1.24 6.74 -10.13
CA PHE A 34 0.05 7.37 -9.55
C PHE A 34 -0.94 6.34 -8.98
N ALA A 35 -0.94 5.11 -9.50
CA ALA A 35 -1.77 4.02 -8.99
C ALA A 35 -1.02 2.69 -8.95
N LEU A 36 -1.57 1.72 -8.22
CA LEU A 36 -1.16 0.34 -8.24
C LEU A 36 -2.36 -0.58 -8.02
N TRP A 37 -2.34 -1.74 -8.64
CA TRP A 37 -3.26 -2.83 -8.43
C TRP A 37 -2.55 -3.91 -7.59
N ALA A 38 -3.12 -4.26 -6.44
CA ALA A 38 -2.57 -5.27 -5.55
C ALA A 38 -3.69 -5.95 -4.76
N GLY A 39 -3.58 -7.26 -4.54
CA GLY A 39 -4.56 -7.98 -3.70
C GLY A 39 -6.01 -7.80 -4.16
N ASP A 40 -6.21 -7.77 -5.49
CA ASP A 40 -7.51 -7.57 -6.15
C ASP A 40 -8.13 -6.17 -6.04
N SER A 41 -7.43 -5.21 -5.42
CA SER A 41 -7.90 -3.83 -5.30
C SER A 41 -6.98 -2.84 -5.99
N PHE A 42 -7.56 -1.77 -6.52
CA PHE A 42 -6.81 -0.61 -7.00
C PHE A 42 -6.52 0.34 -5.85
N TYR A 43 -5.31 0.89 -5.85
CA TYR A 43 -4.86 1.89 -4.89
C TYR A 43 -4.31 3.10 -5.64
N LEU A 44 -4.83 4.27 -5.32
CA LEU A 44 -4.40 5.55 -5.87
C LEU A 44 -3.53 6.31 -4.88
N LYS A 45 -2.61 7.09 -5.42
CA LYS A 45 -1.82 8.03 -4.64
C LYS A 45 -2.70 9.17 -4.16
N ALA A 46 -2.73 9.40 -2.85
CA ALA A 46 -3.51 10.49 -2.26
C ALA A 46 -2.67 11.37 -1.34
N ASP A 47 -2.98 12.67 -1.35
CA ASP A 47 -2.53 13.61 -0.34
C ASP A 47 -3.53 13.64 0.84
N ALA A 48 -3.32 14.51 1.82
CA ALA A 48 -4.20 14.60 2.99
C ALA A 48 -5.65 14.92 2.62
N ALA A 49 -5.88 15.81 1.66
CA ALA A 49 -7.24 16.21 1.25
C ALA A 49 -7.95 15.09 0.49
N LEU A 50 -7.29 14.48 -0.50
CA LEU A 50 -7.86 13.33 -1.23
C LEU A 50 -8.04 12.11 -0.31
N ALA A 51 -7.19 11.92 0.68
CA ALA A 51 -7.33 10.84 1.66
C ALA A 51 -8.58 11.00 2.53
N GLU A 52 -8.93 12.21 2.96
CA GLU A 52 -10.16 12.46 3.74
C GLU A 52 -11.42 12.18 2.92
N ASP A 53 -11.42 12.61 1.65
CA ASP A 53 -12.49 12.36 0.67
C ASP A 53 -12.70 10.85 0.44
N LEU A 54 -11.62 10.14 0.12
CA LEU A 54 -11.63 8.68 -0.06
C LEU A 54 -12.07 7.95 1.21
N LYS A 55 -11.60 8.38 2.38
CA LYS A 55 -12.02 7.82 3.66
C LYS A 55 -13.53 8.01 3.90
N GLY A 56 -14.10 9.14 3.48
CA GLY A 56 -15.54 9.39 3.53
C GLY A 56 -16.35 8.43 2.65
N ARG A 57 -15.76 7.99 1.53
CA ARG A 57 -16.33 7.03 0.57
C ARG A 57 -16.06 5.56 0.94
N GLY A 58 -15.51 5.29 2.13
CA GLY A 58 -15.24 3.92 2.60
C GLY A 58 -13.90 3.33 2.14
N SER A 59 -13.03 4.11 1.51
CA SER A 59 -11.69 3.67 1.13
C SER A 59 -10.79 3.44 2.34
N VAL A 60 -9.93 2.43 2.21
CA VAL A 60 -8.89 2.08 3.19
C VAL A 60 -7.48 2.40 2.68
N PRO A 61 -6.56 2.83 3.57
CA PRO A 61 -5.17 3.04 3.19
C PRO A 61 -4.45 1.71 2.95
N PHE A 62 -3.56 1.68 1.96
CA PHE A 62 -2.78 0.50 1.62
C PHE A 62 -1.95 0.06 2.82
N SER A 63 -2.13 -1.19 3.26
CA SER A 63 -1.41 -1.76 4.40
C SER A 63 -0.79 -3.10 4.00
N TYR A 64 0.47 -3.30 4.34
CA TYR A 64 1.20 -4.53 4.06
C TYR A 64 1.93 -5.02 5.30
N VAL A 65 2.07 -6.34 5.44
CA VAL A 65 2.83 -6.94 6.56
C VAL A 65 4.30 -7.05 6.15
N ALA A 66 5.17 -6.36 6.89
CA ALA A 66 6.61 -6.43 6.72
C ALA A 66 7.25 -6.97 7.99
N LYS A 67 7.96 -8.11 7.90
CA LYS A 67 8.65 -8.76 9.04
C LYS A 67 7.71 -9.00 10.24
N GLY A 68 6.48 -9.43 9.99
CA GLY A 68 5.48 -9.68 11.03
C GLY A 68 4.86 -8.41 11.63
N VAL A 69 5.15 -7.23 11.08
CA VAL A 69 4.56 -5.95 11.52
C VAL A 69 3.74 -5.35 10.40
N THR A 70 2.48 -5.03 10.67
CA THR A 70 1.62 -4.30 9.73
C THR A 70 2.11 -2.87 9.56
N ARG A 71 2.38 -2.49 8.31
CA ARG A 71 2.80 -1.14 7.90
C ARG A 71 1.75 -0.56 6.97
N THR A 72 1.15 0.54 7.40
CA THR A 72 0.21 1.31 6.58
C THR A 72 0.97 2.39 5.82
N MET A 73 0.82 2.41 4.50
CA MET A 73 1.31 3.47 3.63
C MET A 73 0.22 4.53 3.47
N GLY A 74 0.32 5.62 4.24
CA GLY A 74 -0.65 6.73 4.16
C GLY A 74 -0.66 7.52 2.85
N GLY A 75 0.19 7.17 1.88
CA GLY A 75 0.25 7.80 0.57
C GLY A 75 -0.41 7.00 -0.55
N PHE A 76 -1.07 5.88 -0.24
CA PHE A 76 -1.85 5.07 -1.18
C PHE A 76 -3.16 4.64 -0.52
N TRP A 77 -4.28 4.85 -1.20
CA TRP A 77 -5.63 4.59 -0.71
C TRP A 77 -6.41 3.81 -1.74
N SER A 78 -7.22 2.86 -1.28
CA SER A 78 -8.04 2.04 -2.18
C SER A 78 -9.06 2.88 -2.92
N VAL A 79 -9.31 2.51 -4.17
CA VAL A 79 -10.39 3.08 -4.98
C VAL A 79 -11.72 2.54 -4.43
N PRO A 80 -12.70 3.41 -4.13
CA PRO A 80 -14.01 2.95 -3.70
C PRO A 80 -14.73 2.26 -4.87
N GLU A 81 -15.58 1.27 -4.58
CA GLU A 81 -16.31 0.52 -5.63
C GLU A 81 -17.16 1.43 -6.52
N GLU A 82 -17.73 2.51 -5.96
CA GLU A 82 -18.50 3.49 -6.73
C GLU A 82 -17.67 4.09 -7.88
N ALA A 83 -16.38 4.33 -7.65
CA ALA A 83 -15.49 4.86 -8.67
C ALA A 83 -15.02 3.77 -9.63
N LEU A 84 -15.06 2.49 -9.25
CA LEU A 84 -14.74 1.39 -10.17
C LEU A 84 -15.89 1.12 -11.15
N ASP A 85 -17.13 1.39 -10.75
CA ASP A 85 -18.32 1.34 -11.62
C ASP A 85 -18.40 2.55 -12.57
N ASP A 86 -17.96 3.74 -12.12
CA ASP A 86 -18.01 4.98 -12.90
C ASP A 86 -16.63 5.38 -13.48
N ALA A 87 -16.44 5.15 -14.79
CA ALA A 87 -15.18 5.43 -15.47
C ALA A 87 -14.75 6.90 -15.40
N ASP A 88 -15.69 7.86 -15.37
CA ASP A 88 -15.38 9.29 -15.24
C ASP A 88 -14.94 9.66 -13.82
N ASP A 89 -15.55 9.05 -12.80
CA ASP A 89 -15.13 9.22 -11.40
C ASP A 89 -13.73 8.64 -11.18
N LEU A 90 -13.48 7.42 -11.70
CA LEU A 90 -12.14 6.81 -11.69
C LEU A 90 -11.12 7.72 -12.35
N ALA A 91 -11.44 8.25 -13.54
CA ALA A 91 -10.55 9.13 -14.28
C ALA A 91 -10.26 10.43 -13.50
N SER A 92 -11.28 10.99 -12.86
CA SER A 92 -11.14 12.18 -12.01
C SER A 92 -10.25 11.91 -10.80
N LEU A 93 -10.42 10.78 -10.12
CA LEU A 93 -9.55 10.36 -9.01
C LEU A 93 -8.12 10.08 -9.50
N ALA A 94 -7.95 9.46 -10.66
CA ALA A 94 -6.64 9.20 -11.28
C ALA A 94 -5.91 10.50 -11.63
N ARG A 95 -6.60 11.50 -12.17
CA ARG A 95 -6.05 12.85 -12.43
C ARG A 95 -5.59 13.53 -11.14
N ARG A 96 -6.40 13.46 -10.08
CA ARG A 96 -6.01 13.98 -8.75
C ARG A 96 -4.79 13.25 -8.22
N ALA A 97 -4.75 11.92 -8.34
CA ALA A 97 -3.62 11.10 -7.89
C ALA A 97 -2.32 11.42 -8.65
N LEU A 98 -2.40 11.63 -9.96
CA LEU A 98 -1.27 12.07 -10.76
C LEU A 98 -0.78 13.46 -10.33
N PHE A 99 -1.68 14.42 -10.09
CA PHE A 99 -1.32 15.74 -9.57
C PHE A 99 -0.56 15.65 -8.24
N VAL A 100 -1.02 14.79 -7.31
CA VAL A 100 -0.32 14.52 -6.06
C VAL A 100 1.05 13.86 -6.30
N ALA A 101 1.16 12.96 -7.28
CA ALA A 101 2.43 12.33 -7.64
C ALA A 101 3.44 13.36 -8.17
N HIS A 102 3.01 14.31 -9.00
CA HIS A 102 3.84 15.43 -9.46
C HIS A 102 4.30 16.29 -8.29
N ALA A 103 3.38 16.76 -7.45
CA ALA A 103 3.70 17.58 -6.28
C ALA A 103 4.70 16.88 -5.34
N ALA A 104 4.52 15.58 -5.11
CA ALA A 104 5.43 14.77 -4.32
C ALA A 104 6.82 14.62 -4.97
N ASN A 105 6.87 14.48 -6.30
CA ASN A 105 8.12 14.41 -7.05
C ASN A 105 8.88 15.74 -7.02
N GLU A 106 8.17 16.86 -7.21
CA GLU A 106 8.76 18.21 -7.12
C GLU A 106 9.27 18.51 -5.71
N ALA A 107 8.52 18.14 -4.66
CA ALA A 107 8.97 18.28 -3.28
C ALA A 107 10.26 17.49 -3.01
N LYS A 108 10.37 16.27 -3.57
CA LYS A 108 11.59 15.45 -3.49
C LYS A 108 12.76 16.07 -4.25
N ALA A 109 12.53 16.62 -5.45
CA ALA A 109 13.55 17.31 -6.22
C ALA A 109 14.11 18.53 -5.48
N LYS A 110 13.22 19.35 -4.88
CA LYS A 110 13.60 20.50 -4.05
C LYS A 110 14.32 20.10 -2.78
N ALA A 111 13.95 18.98 -2.15
CA ALA A 111 14.67 18.43 -0.99
C ALA A 111 16.07 17.91 -1.34
N LYS A 112 16.25 17.35 -2.54
CA LYS A 112 17.55 16.85 -3.02
C LYS A 112 18.50 17.98 -3.47
N ALA A 113 17.96 19.13 -3.85
CA ALA A 113 18.73 20.31 -4.25
C ALA A 113 19.19 21.20 -3.08
N ARG A 114 18.73 20.96 -1.85
CA ARG A 114 19.21 21.68 -0.65
C ARG A 114 20.39 20.91 -0.04
N PRO A 115 21.58 21.51 0.13
CA PRO A 115 22.68 20.84 0.81
C PRO A 115 22.24 20.47 2.23
N ALA A 116 22.58 19.25 2.64
CA ALA A 116 22.19 18.65 3.91
C ALA A 116 22.47 19.60 5.09
N GLY A 117 21.41 20.19 5.65
CA GLY A 117 21.59 21.23 6.67
C GLY A 117 20.31 21.74 7.34
N ARG A 118 19.31 20.89 7.61
CA ARG A 118 18.37 21.10 8.75
C ARG A 118 17.49 19.86 8.95
N ALA A 119 17.58 19.26 10.13
CA ALA A 119 16.83 18.09 10.57
C ALA A 119 15.34 18.39 10.82
N SER A 120 14.46 17.45 10.46
CA SER A 120 13.25 17.01 11.19
C SER A 120 12.64 15.79 10.44
N GLY A 121 12.29 14.66 11.05
CA GLY A 121 11.96 14.42 12.45
C GLY A 121 12.32 13.03 12.98
N ASN A 122 12.56 13.05 14.27
CA ASN A 122 12.94 12.03 15.23
C ASN A 122 11.89 10.90 15.40
N LYS A 123 12.35 9.65 15.56
CA LYS A 123 11.85 8.79 16.65
C LYS A 123 13.06 8.28 17.43
N ALA A 124 13.24 8.88 18.60
CA ALA A 124 14.34 8.64 19.52
C ALA A 124 14.41 7.20 19.99
N LYS A 125 15.64 6.72 20.18
CA LYS A 125 15.96 5.77 21.25
C LYS A 125 17.34 6.16 21.80
N PRO A 126 17.46 6.57 23.08
CA PRO A 126 18.74 7.01 23.63
C PRO A 126 19.70 5.82 23.82
N ALA A 127 20.99 6.14 23.71
CA ALA A 127 22.13 5.23 23.84
C ALA A 127 22.42 4.87 25.31
N GLY A 128 23.03 3.69 25.52
CA GLY A 128 23.62 3.32 26.81
C GLY A 128 24.17 1.89 26.85
N GLY A 129 25.47 1.74 26.60
CA GLY A 129 26.41 0.95 27.43
C GLY A 129 26.31 -0.58 27.52
N ALA A 130 27.25 -1.25 26.85
CA ALA A 130 28.05 -2.44 27.21
C ALA A 130 27.62 -3.50 28.26
N SER A 131 27.95 -4.75 27.89
CA SER A 131 28.42 -5.88 28.72
C SER A 131 27.43 -6.92 29.30
N ALA A 132 27.59 -8.13 28.76
CA ALA A 132 27.85 -9.40 29.45
C ALA A 132 26.78 -10.13 30.29
N LYS A 133 26.69 -11.44 29.96
CA LYS A 133 26.42 -12.62 30.81
C LYS A 133 25.00 -12.90 31.33
N LYS A 134 24.51 -14.06 30.84
CA LYS A 134 24.03 -15.24 31.61
C LYS A 134 22.75 -15.06 32.46
N SER A 135 21.69 -15.82 32.12
CA SER A 135 21.11 -16.91 32.94
C SER A 135 19.63 -17.20 32.59
N LYS A 136 19.34 -18.45 32.23
CA LYS A 136 18.05 -19.18 32.42
C LYS A 136 17.83 -19.38 33.96
N PRO A 137 16.71 -19.92 34.51
CA PRO A 137 15.52 -20.52 33.89
C PRO A 137 14.16 -20.30 34.63
N ALA A 138 13.16 -21.10 34.21
CA ALA A 138 11.94 -21.54 34.91
C ALA A 138 10.78 -20.53 35.00
N GLY A 139 9.51 -20.92 34.82
CA GLY A 139 8.87 -22.21 34.63
C GLY A 139 7.36 -21.98 34.64
N GLY A 140 6.59 -22.83 33.96
CA GLY A 140 5.12 -22.76 34.00
C GLY A 140 4.44 -23.13 32.69
N ALA A 141 4.57 -24.40 32.30
CA ALA A 141 3.52 -25.07 31.51
C ALA A 141 2.40 -25.50 32.49
N PRO A 142 1.25 -26.10 32.08
CA PRO A 142 0.87 -26.54 30.74
C PRO A 142 -0.63 -26.37 30.37
N ALA A 143 -0.96 -26.85 29.16
CA ALA A 143 -2.25 -27.47 28.77
C ALA A 143 -3.37 -26.51 28.29
N LYS A 144 -4.10 -26.74 27.18
CA LYS A 144 -4.45 -27.98 26.47
C LYS A 144 -4.56 -27.77 24.94
N LYS A 145 -4.09 -28.79 24.22
CA LYS A 145 -4.27 -29.23 22.80
C LYS A 145 -5.76 -29.36 22.37
N PRO A 146 -6.10 -29.87 21.15
CA PRO A 146 -5.36 -30.08 19.88
C PRO A 146 -6.16 -29.51 18.65
N ALA A 147 -5.59 -29.20 17.48
CA ALA A 147 -5.05 -30.05 16.40
C ALA A 147 -6.02 -31.05 15.72
N ALA A 148 -6.28 -30.76 14.44
CA ALA A 148 -6.07 -31.64 13.28
C ALA A 148 -7.18 -32.58 12.75
N LYS A 149 -7.45 -32.34 11.44
CA LYS A 149 -7.40 -33.28 10.30
C LYS A 149 -8.58 -34.22 10.00
N LYS A 150 -9.10 -33.97 8.77
CA LYS A 150 -9.30 -34.87 7.62
C LYS A 150 -10.18 -36.13 7.81
N LYS A 151 -11.13 -36.28 6.89
CA LYS A 151 -11.34 -37.47 6.02
C LYS A 151 -12.46 -37.11 5.02
N SER A 152 -12.17 -37.03 3.73
CA SER A 152 -12.26 -38.13 2.76
C SER A 152 -13.71 -38.37 2.30
N ALA A 153 -13.97 -38.08 1.02
CA ALA A 153 -15.09 -38.62 0.24
C ALA A 153 -15.02 -40.17 0.19
N PRO A 154 -16.11 -40.88 -0.19
CA PRO A 154 -16.44 -41.03 -1.61
C PRO A 154 -17.95 -41.09 -1.95
N ALA A 155 -18.15 -41.28 -3.26
CA ALA A 155 -19.31 -41.29 -4.12
C ALA A 155 -20.52 -42.20 -3.78
N GLN A 156 -21.66 -41.73 -4.31
CA GLN A 156 -22.77 -42.39 -5.01
C GLN A 156 -23.55 -43.57 -4.38
N GLY A 157 -24.87 -43.46 -4.57
CA GLY A 157 -25.91 -44.47 -4.40
C GLY A 157 -27.26 -43.80 -4.55
#